data_AF-A0A1A9GJK4-F1
#
_entry.id   AF-A0A1A9GJK4-F1
#
_cell.length_a   1.000
_cell.length_b   1.000
_cell.length_c   1.000
_cell.angle_alpha   90.00
_cell.angle_beta   90.00
_cell.angle_gamma   90.00
#
_symmetry.space_group_name_H-M   'P 1'
#
loop_
_entity.id
_entity.type
_entity.pdbx_description
1 polymer ?
#
loop_
_entity_poly.entity_id
_entity_poly.type
_entity_poly.pdbx_seq_one_letter_code
_entity_poly.pdbx_strand_id
1 'polypeptide(L)'
;MPTMELLYLDGLAVHLLGPDAPVPPYTVEHGTTIASHLLRAVTDAPTVDLELEPDPDEEDPAISVARESVVAGGHRLSSRGGPGVHQLVTRFLTAAVGELEQHKDDPEGQVRSLFYYGLLAIASGPENQTNDQVAEGALAAFNAWDARIGAGFVPPWRIVA
;
A
#
# COMPACT_ATOMS: atom_id res chain seq x y z
N MET A 1 7.71 -8.78 -4.12
CA MET A 1 6.90 -7.74 -3.45
C MET A 1 5.38 -7.85 -3.64
N PRO A 2 4.79 -8.68 -4.55
CA PRO A 2 3.33 -8.82 -4.66
C PRO A 2 2.60 -9.13 -3.33
N THR A 3 3.21 -9.93 -2.46
CA THR A 3 2.63 -10.27 -1.15
C THR A 3 2.42 -9.05 -0.24
N MET A 4 3.36 -8.09 -0.24
CA MET A 4 3.23 -6.88 0.57
C MET A 4 2.10 -5.98 0.04
N GLU A 5 2.04 -5.81 -1.29
CA GLU A 5 0.95 -5.08 -1.95
C GLU A 5 -0.40 -5.68 -1.55
N LEU A 6 -0.56 -7.00 -1.70
CA LEU A 6 -1.82 -7.67 -1.39
C LEU A 6 -2.22 -7.53 0.09
N LEU A 7 -1.28 -7.72 1.02
CA LEU A 7 -1.53 -7.56 2.45
C LEU A 7 -1.94 -6.13 2.80
N TYR A 8 -1.29 -5.14 2.18
CA TYR A 8 -1.61 -3.75 2.43
C TYR A 8 -2.98 -3.38 1.87
N LEU A 9 -3.27 -3.78 0.62
CA LEU A 9 -4.56 -3.58 -0.02
C LEU A 9 -5.69 -4.21 0.78
N ASP A 10 -5.53 -5.46 1.22
CA ASP A 10 -6.51 -6.18 2.04
C ASP A 10 -6.76 -5.50 3.39
N GLY A 11 -5.70 -4.99 4.02
CA GLY A 11 -5.78 -4.20 5.26
C GLY A 11 -6.57 -2.90 5.07
N LEU A 12 -6.29 -2.16 3.99
CA LEU A 12 -7.02 -0.94 3.64
C LEU A 12 -8.49 -1.24 3.31
N ALA A 13 -8.75 -2.24 2.48
CA ALA A 13 -10.09 -2.61 2.06
C ALA A 13 -10.97 -3.00 3.24
N VAL A 14 -10.46 -3.81 4.18
CA VAL A 14 -11.22 -4.10 5.41
C VAL A 14 -11.47 -2.88 6.25
N HIS A 15 -10.46 -2.03 6.41
CA HIS A 15 -10.59 -0.88 7.29
C HIS A 15 -11.55 0.16 6.72
N LEU A 16 -11.58 0.36 5.40
CA LEU A 16 -12.30 1.48 4.76
C LEU A 16 -13.62 1.06 4.10
N LEU A 17 -13.77 -0.21 3.73
CA LEU A 17 -14.99 -0.73 3.09
C LEU A 17 -15.76 -1.69 4.02
N GLY A 18 -15.21 -2.00 5.20
CA GLY A 18 -15.81 -2.89 6.17
C GLY A 18 -16.98 -2.30 6.96
N PRO A 19 -17.64 -3.12 7.80
CA PRO A 19 -18.78 -2.68 8.62
C PRO A 19 -18.41 -1.61 9.65
N ASP A 20 -17.15 -1.60 10.09
CA ASP A 20 -16.60 -0.65 11.07
C ASP A 20 -15.79 0.47 10.39
N ALA A 21 -16.11 0.79 9.13
CA ALA A 21 -15.40 1.81 8.37
C ALA A 21 -15.42 3.18 9.08
N PRO A 22 -14.28 3.89 9.13
CA PRO A 22 -14.20 5.18 9.79
C PRO A 22 -15.00 6.24 9.05
N VAL A 23 -15.69 7.09 9.80
CA VAL A 23 -16.46 8.21 9.27
C VAL A 23 -15.76 9.54 9.57
N PRO A 24 -15.91 10.56 8.70
CA PRO A 24 -15.35 11.88 8.96
C PRO A 24 -15.95 12.53 10.21
N PRO A 25 -15.24 13.46 10.87
CA PRO A 25 -13.95 14.02 10.47
C PRO A 25 -12.77 13.07 10.75
N TYR A 26 -11.89 12.94 9.76
CA TYR A 26 -10.70 12.10 9.92
C TYR A 26 -9.65 12.79 10.79
N THR A 27 -8.98 11.99 11.62
CA THR A 27 -8.03 12.44 12.64
C THR A 27 -6.69 11.75 12.47
N VAL A 28 -5.69 12.21 13.22
CA VAL A 28 -4.38 11.58 13.32
C VAL A 28 -4.46 10.10 13.71
N GLU A 29 -5.45 9.71 14.51
CA GLU A 29 -5.67 8.31 14.91
C GLU A 29 -6.01 7.44 13.69
N HIS A 30 -6.88 7.93 12.80
CA HIS A 30 -7.21 7.28 11.54
C HIS A 30 -5.97 7.13 10.65
N GLY A 31 -5.20 8.21 10.46
CA GLY A 31 -3.94 8.14 9.71
C GLY A 31 -2.91 7.19 10.33
N THR A 32 -2.88 7.08 11.66
CA THR A 32 -2.02 6.12 12.39
C THR A 32 -2.44 4.68 12.10
N THR A 33 -3.74 4.39 12.03
CA THR A 33 -4.24 3.07 11.64
C THR A 33 -3.81 2.70 10.23
N ILE A 34 -3.93 3.61 9.26
CA ILE A 34 -3.44 3.37 7.89
C ILE A 34 -1.93 3.10 7.88
N ALA A 35 -1.14 3.92 8.59
CA ALA A 35 0.31 3.70 8.70
C ALA A 35 0.65 2.35 9.33
N SER A 36 -0.16 1.89 10.29
CA SER A 36 -0.01 0.59 10.94
C SER A 36 -0.27 -0.56 9.95
N HIS A 37 -1.26 -0.44 9.07
CA HIS A 37 -1.50 -1.41 8.00
C HIS A 37 -0.31 -1.50 7.03
N LEU A 38 0.27 -0.36 6.63
CA LEU A 38 1.45 -0.34 5.77
C LEU A 38 2.65 -1.03 6.42
N LEU A 39 2.96 -0.70 7.67
CA LEU A 39 4.06 -1.30 8.42
C LEU A 39 3.85 -2.80 8.65
N ARG A 40 2.62 -3.20 8.93
CA ARG A 40 2.25 -4.60 9.09
C ARG A 40 2.44 -5.38 7.80
N ALA A 41 1.98 -4.85 6.66
CA ALA A 41 2.19 -5.47 5.37
C ALA A 41 3.68 -5.66 5.05
N VAL A 42 4.52 -4.67 5.33
CA VAL A 42 5.98 -4.77 5.17
C VAL A 42 6.59 -5.85 6.07
N THR A 43 6.10 -5.97 7.30
CA THR A 43 6.63 -6.92 8.30
C THR A 43 6.17 -8.35 8.06
N ASP A 44 4.92 -8.54 7.65
CA ASP A 44 4.28 -9.85 7.48
C ASP A 44 4.62 -10.46 6.10
N ALA A 45 4.88 -9.65 5.07
CA ALA A 45 5.14 -10.12 3.71
C ALA A 45 6.23 -11.22 3.58
N PRO A 46 7.36 -11.19 4.32
CA PRO A 46 8.37 -12.26 4.25
C PRO A 46 7.92 -13.59 4.86
N THR A 47 6.86 -13.58 5.69
CA THR A 47 6.37 -14.77 6.41
C THR A 47 5.20 -15.46 5.72
N VAL A 48 4.60 -14.77 4.75
CA VAL A 48 3.48 -15.27 3.97
C VAL A 48 4.02 -15.99 2.74
N ASP A 49 4.02 -17.32 2.81
CA ASP A 49 4.38 -18.20 1.69
C ASP A 49 3.18 -18.33 0.76
N LEU A 50 3.12 -17.44 -0.24
CA LEU A 50 2.10 -17.46 -1.28
C LEU A 50 2.77 -17.46 -2.66
N GLU A 51 2.45 -18.49 -3.44
CA GLU A 51 2.68 -18.48 -4.88
C GLU A 51 1.65 -17.56 -5.54
N LEU A 52 1.96 -16.26 -5.50
CA LEU A 52 1.31 -15.28 -6.35
C LEU A 52 2.00 -15.38 -7.71
N GLU A 53 1.55 -16.32 -8.55
CA GLU A 53 1.96 -16.33 -9.96
C GLU A 53 1.66 -14.94 -10.54
N PRO A 54 2.66 -14.29 -11.18
CA PRO A 54 2.39 -13.08 -11.94
C PRO A 54 1.42 -13.46 -13.04
N ASP A 55 0.31 -12.73 -13.15
CA ASP A 55 -0.53 -12.84 -14.33
C ASP A 55 0.35 -12.56 -15.56
N PRO A 56 0.33 -13.35 -16.64
CA PRO A 56 1.07 -13.04 -17.86
C PRO A 56 0.73 -11.64 -18.45
N ASP A 57 -0.39 -11.03 -18.04
CA ASP A 57 -0.76 -9.64 -18.35
C ASP A 57 -0.19 -8.60 -17.34
N GLU A 58 0.54 -9.00 -16.29
CA GLU A 58 1.31 -8.14 -15.35
C GLU A 58 2.64 -7.63 -15.94
N GLU A 59 2.93 -7.84 -17.23
CA GLU A 59 4.13 -7.33 -17.91
C GLU A 59 4.09 -5.82 -18.18
N ASP A 60 3.46 -5.00 -17.33
CA ASP A 60 3.74 -3.56 -17.34
C ASP A 60 5.13 -3.33 -16.72
N PRO A 61 6.13 -2.88 -17.51
CA PRO A 61 7.47 -2.64 -16.99
C PRO A 61 7.48 -1.60 -15.86
N ALA A 62 6.53 -0.68 -15.82
CA ALA A 62 6.41 0.32 -14.76
C ALA A 62 6.11 -0.33 -13.41
N ILE A 63 5.27 -1.38 -13.35
CA ILE A 63 4.97 -2.11 -12.12
C ILE A 63 6.26 -2.74 -11.57
N SER A 64 7.07 -3.36 -12.42
CA SER A 64 8.35 -3.97 -12.01
C SER A 64 9.32 -2.91 -11.47
N VAL A 65 9.46 -1.77 -12.14
CA VAL A 65 10.30 -0.64 -11.68
C VAL A 65 9.83 -0.06 -10.35
N ALA A 66 8.52 0.06 -10.15
CA ALA A 66 7.95 0.50 -8.88
C ALA A 66 8.24 -0.52 -7.76
N ARG A 67 8.05 -1.82 -8.02
CA ARG A 67 8.36 -2.92 -7.08
C ARG A 67 9.83 -2.89 -6.65
N GLU A 68 10.74 -2.74 -7.59
CA GLU A 68 12.19 -2.62 -7.31
C GLU A 68 12.49 -1.38 -6.46
N SER A 69 11.88 -0.23 -6.80
CA SER A 69 12.06 1.02 -6.08
C SER A 69 11.53 0.96 -4.65
N VAL A 70 10.39 0.31 -4.42
CA VAL A 70 9.84 0.03 -3.08
C VAL A 70 10.82 -0.81 -2.26
N VAL A 71 11.36 -1.89 -2.83
CA VAL A 71 12.35 -2.73 -2.13
C VAL A 71 13.61 -1.92 -1.78
N ALA A 72 14.16 -1.20 -2.75
CA ALA A 72 15.34 -0.36 -2.53
C ALA A 72 15.09 0.74 -1.49
N GLY A 73 13.94 1.41 -1.55
CA GLY A 73 13.54 2.45 -0.61
C GLY A 73 13.34 1.90 0.80
N GLY A 74 12.72 0.73 0.93
CA GLY A 74 12.60 0.00 2.20
C GLY A 74 13.96 -0.34 2.81
N HIS A 75 14.92 -0.80 2.01
CA HIS A 75 16.30 -1.03 2.47
C HIS A 75 16.99 0.26 2.93
N ARG A 76 16.83 1.37 2.21
CA ARG A 76 17.39 2.68 2.62
C ARG A 76 16.75 3.22 3.90
N LEU A 77 15.45 3.00 4.12
CA LEU A 77 14.79 3.33 5.39
C LEU A 77 15.32 2.47 6.52
N SER A 78 15.41 1.15 6.31
CA SER A 78 15.92 0.18 7.27
C SER A 78 17.37 0.46 7.69
N SER A 79 18.24 0.89 6.77
CA SER A 79 19.64 1.21 7.08
C SER A 79 19.80 2.38 8.06
N ARG A 80 18.76 3.22 8.22
CA ARG A 80 18.70 4.29 9.22
C ARG A 80 18.06 3.85 10.54
N GLY A 81 17.59 2.61 10.67
CA GLY A 81 16.96 2.07 11.87
C GLY A 81 15.66 2.79 12.27
N GLY A 82 15.43 2.92 13.58
CA GLY A 82 14.26 3.62 14.14
C GLY A 82 13.99 5.01 13.54
N PRO A 83 15.01 5.87 13.35
CA PRO A 83 14.86 7.14 12.63
C PRO A 83 14.25 7.02 11.23
N GLY A 84 14.60 5.99 10.46
CA GLY A 84 14.03 5.75 9.13
C GLY A 84 12.54 5.42 9.19
N VAL A 85 12.13 4.56 10.12
CA VAL A 85 10.72 4.22 10.35
C VAL A 85 9.94 5.45 10.82
N HIS A 86 10.48 6.22 11.76
CA HIS A 86 9.87 7.46 12.23
C HIS A 86 9.65 8.46 11.09
N GLN A 87 10.63 8.59 10.20
CA GLN A 87 10.53 9.46 9.03
C GLN A 87 9.45 8.99 8.05
N LEU A 88 9.39 7.67 7.76
CA LEU A 88 8.35 7.09 6.92
C LEU A 88 6.96 7.38 7.48
N VAL A 89 6.73 7.06 8.76
CA VAL A 89 5.43 7.22 9.42
C VAL A 89 5.02 8.68 9.46
N THR A 90 5.91 9.60 9.85
CA THR A 90 5.58 11.02 9.98
C THR A 90 5.14 11.62 8.64
N ARG A 91 5.82 11.27 7.54
CA ARG A 91 5.44 11.72 6.20
C ARG A 91 4.15 11.08 5.72
N PHE A 92 4.01 9.77 5.93
CA PHE A 92 2.86 9.03 5.43
C PHE A 92 1.58 9.39 6.19
N LEU A 93 1.66 9.64 7.50
CA LEU A 93 0.50 9.94 8.34
C LEU A 93 -0.23 11.21 7.89
N THR A 94 0.51 12.28 7.59
CA THR A 94 -0.10 13.55 7.13
C THR A 94 -0.75 13.39 5.76
N ALA A 95 -0.11 12.66 4.85
CA ALA A 95 -0.69 12.30 3.56
C ALA A 95 -1.95 11.46 3.75
N ALA A 96 -1.92 10.44 4.60
CA ALA A 96 -3.06 9.55 4.83
C ALA A 96 -4.30 10.29 5.33
N VAL A 97 -4.16 11.22 6.29
CA VAL A 97 -5.29 12.04 6.75
C VAL A 97 -5.82 12.93 5.63
N GLY A 98 -4.93 13.54 4.84
CA GLY A 98 -5.32 14.36 3.69
C GLY A 98 -6.11 13.57 2.65
N GLU A 99 -5.63 12.37 2.31
CA GLU A 99 -6.27 11.48 1.35
C GLU A 99 -7.64 10.97 1.83
N LEU A 100 -7.74 10.62 3.12
CA LEU A 100 -9.03 10.25 3.73
C LEU A 100 -10.05 11.40 3.60
N GLU A 101 -9.65 12.63 3.92
CA GLU A 101 -10.55 13.79 3.82
C GLU A 101 -10.90 14.15 2.37
N GLN A 102 -9.91 14.10 1.47
CA GLN A 102 -10.09 14.39 0.05
C GLN A 102 -11.08 13.43 -0.61
N HIS A 103 -11.04 12.15 -0.23
CA HIS A 103 -11.85 11.09 -0.81
C HIS A 103 -12.98 10.62 0.13
N LYS A 104 -13.43 11.45 1.08
CA LYS A 104 -14.43 11.05 2.09
C LYS A 104 -15.77 10.54 1.56
N ASP A 105 -16.14 10.95 0.36
CA ASP A 105 -17.38 10.54 -0.32
C ASP A 105 -17.14 9.38 -1.31
N ASP A 106 -15.92 8.85 -1.37
CA ASP A 106 -15.47 7.79 -2.28
C ASP A 106 -14.51 6.82 -1.56
N PRO A 107 -15.04 5.84 -0.80
CA PRO A 107 -14.22 4.88 -0.05
C PRO A 107 -13.27 4.04 -0.92
N GLU A 108 -13.68 3.69 -2.14
CA GLU A 108 -12.80 3.00 -3.10
C GLU A 108 -11.66 3.92 -3.54
N GLY A 109 -11.96 5.20 -3.78
CA GLY A 109 -10.98 6.26 -3.99
C GLY A 109 -9.99 6.39 -2.84
N GLN A 110 -10.44 6.30 -1.59
CA GLN A 110 -9.55 6.28 -0.41
C GLN A 110 -8.61 5.09 -0.43
N VAL A 111 -9.12 3.87 -0.66
CA VAL A 111 -8.30 2.66 -0.73
C VAL A 111 -7.23 2.82 -1.81
N ARG A 112 -7.63 3.25 -3.01
CA ARG A 112 -6.71 3.47 -4.13
C ARG A 112 -5.63 4.49 -3.80
N SER A 113 -6.01 5.67 -3.29
CA SER A 113 -5.04 6.74 -3.05
C SER A 113 -4.09 6.39 -1.90
N LEU A 114 -4.58 5.78 -0.82
CA LEU A 114 -3.75 5.33 0.30
C LEU A 114 -2.82 4.17 -0.06
N PHE A 115 -3.25 3.27 -0.94
CA PHE A 115 -2.39 2.22 -1.50
C PHE A 115 -1.23 2.85 -2.28
N TYR A 116 -1.58 3.72 -3.23
CA TYR A 116 -0.63 4.45 -4.07
C TYR A 116 0.39 5.25 -3.23
N TYR A 117 -0.08 6.08 -2.30
CA TYR A 117 0.80 6.88 -1.45
C TYR A 117 1.65 6.04 -0.50
N GLY A 118 1.13 4.90 -0.01
CA GLY A 118 1.90 3.98 0.84
C GLY A 118 3.10 3.40 0.09
N LEU A 119 2.90 2.93 -1.14
CA LEU A 119 4.00 2.44 -1.98
C LEU A 119 5.00 3.55 -2.31
N LEU A 120 4.53 4.73 -2.71
CA LEU A 120 5.40 5.85 -3.02
C LEU A 120 6.20 6.33 -1.81
N ALA A 121 5.61 6.34 -0.62
CA ALA A 121 6.32 6.69 0.60
C ALA A 121 7.50 5.74 0.80
N ILE A 122 7.30 4.43 0.67
CA ILE A 122 8.41 3.47 0.82
C ILE A 122 9.42 3.64 -0.31
N ALA A 123 8.99 3.69 -1.57
CA ALA A 123 9.86 3.79 -2.74
C ALA A 123 10.77 5.02 -2.71
N SER A 124 10.23 6.14 -2.25
CA SER A 124 10.96 7.40 -2.15
C SER A 124 12.12 7.36 -1.15
N GLY A 125 12.13 6.34 -0.27
CA GLY A 125 13.12 6.18 0.78
C GLY A 125 13.21 7.40 1.72
N PRO A 126 14.31 7.50 2.49
CA PRO A 126 14.57 8.63 3.37
C PRO A 126 14.81 9.96 2.65
N GLU A 127 15.22 9.93 1.38
CA GLU A 127 15.53 11.13 0.60
C GLU A 127 14.26 11.81 0.07
N ASN A 128 13.11 11.13 0.16
CA ASN A 128 11.83 11.59 -0.38
C ASN A 128 11.90 11.90 -1.88
N GLN A 129 12.57 11.03 -2.65
CA GLN A 129 12.76 11.18 -4.08
C GLN A 129 12.19 9.99 -4.83
N THR A 130 11.25 10.25 -5.74
CA THR A 130 10.70 9.27 -6.69
C THR A 130 10.70 9.90 -8.09
N ASN A 131 10.39 9.11 -9.11
CA ASN A 131 10.22 9.57 -10.48
C ASN A 131 8.84 9.20 -11.02
N ASP A 132 8.48 9.77 -12.17
CA ASP A 132 7.16 9.59 -12.78
C ASP A 132 6.87 8.12 -13.11
N GLN A 133 7.88 7.37 -13.54
CA GLN A 133 7.74 5.95 -13.86
C GLN A 133 7.38 5.10 -12.63
N VAL A 134 7.95 5.41 -11.46
CA VAL A 134 7.62 4.73 -10.19
C VAL A 134 6.21 5.10 -9.74
N ALA A 135 5.78 6.34 -9.96
CA ALA A 135 4.40 6.77 -9.70
C ALA A 135 3.40 6.04 -10.61
N GLU A 136 3.65 6.00 -11.91
CA GLU A 136 2.85 5.25 -12.87
C GLU A 136 2.76 3.77 -12.48
N GLY A 137 3.90 3.16 -12.15
CA GLY A 137 3.96 1.76 -11.73
C GLY A 137 3.20 1.45 -10.43
N ALA A 138 3.22 2.35 -9.44
CA ALA A 138 2.46 2.18 -8.20
C ALA A 138 0.94 2.21 -8.44
N LEU A 139 0.47 3.08 -9.35
CA LEU A 139 -0.93 3.12 -9.75
C LEU A 139 -1.32 1.91 -10.60
N ALA A 140 -0.46 1.51 -11.55
CA ALA A 140 -0.66 0.32 -12.36
C ALA A 140 -0.75 -0.94 -11.50
N ALA A 141 0.06 -1.04 -10.43
CA ALA A 141 -0.01 -2.14 -9.47
C ALA A 141 -1.37 -2.22 -8.76
N PHE A 142 -1.96 -1.08 -8.37
CA PHE A 142 -3.31 -1.07 -7.82
C PHE A 142 -4.34 -1.60 -8.83
N ASN A 143 -4.30 -1.08 -10.07
CA ASN A 143 -5.25 -1.48 -11.11
C ASN A 143 -5.13 -2.97 -11.45
N ALA A 144 -3.92 -3.53 -11.44
CA ALA A 144 -3.70 -4.96 -11.64
C ALA A 144 -4.33 -5.80 -10.52
N TRP A 145 -4.15 -5.40 -9.26
CA TRP A 145 -4.81 -6.06 -8.13
C TRP A 145 -6.33 -5.94 -8.17
N ASP A 146 -6.85 -4.76 -8.48
CA ASP A 146 -8.28 -4.49 -8.61
C ASP A 146 -8.91 -5.36 -9.71
N ALA A 147 -8.28 -5.43 -10.89
CA ALA A 147 -8.73 -6.30 -11.98
C ALA A 147 -8.72 -7.78 -11.59
N ARG A 148 -7.65 -8.24 -10.92
CA ARG A 148 -7.51 -9.63 -10.47
C ARG A 148 -8.57 -10.00 -9.43
N ILE A 149 -8.82 -9.12 -8.45
CA ILE A 149 -9.89 -9.30 -7.44
C ILE A 149 -11.26 -9.27 -8.11
N GLY A 150 -11.49 -8.35 -9.04
CA GLY A 150 -12.73 -8.26 -9.84
C GLY A 150 -12.99 -9.51 -10.69
N ALA A 151 -11.94 -10.20 -11.14
CA ALA A 151 -12.01 -11.49 -11.83
C ALA A 151 -12.28 -12.69 -10.89
N GLY A 152 -12.41 -12.46 -9.59
CA GLY A 152 -12.75 -13.48 -8.59
C GLY A 152 -11.57 -14.02 -7.80
N PHE A 153 -10.39 -13.41 -7.90
CA PHE A 153 -9.29 -13.73 -6.98
C PHE A 153 -9.66 -13.33 -5.55
N VAL A 154 -9.53 -14.29 -4.62
CA VAL A 154 -9.75 -14.08 -3.19
C VAL A 154 -8.45 -14.43 -2.46
N PRO A 155 -7.91 -13.53 -1.61
CA PRO A 155 -6.73 -13.85 -0.82
C PRO A 155 -6.94 -15.13 -0.01
N PRO A 156 -5.98 -16.07 0.06
CA PRO A 156 -6.21 -17.38 0.67
C PRO A 156 -6.65 -17.32 2.14
N TRP A 157 -6.21 -16.32 2.90
CA TRP A 157 -6.62 -16.12 4.29
C TRP A 157 -8.08 -15.63 4.46
N ARG A 158 -8.76 -15.26 3.37
CA ARG A 158 -10.18 -14.87 3.35
C ARG A 158 -11.11 -16.05 3.05
N ILE A 159 -10.55 -17.17 2.60
CA ILE A 159 -11.34 -18.37 2.31
C ILE A 159 -11.72 -19.01 3.66
N VAL A 160 -12.91 -18.68 4.15
CA VAL A 160 -13.50 -19.33 5.32
C VAL A 160 -14.06 -20.68 4.86
N ALA A 161 -13.47 -21.78 5.34
CA ALA A 161 -13.99 -23.13 5.13
C ALA A 161 -15.25 -23.39 5.96
#